data_AF-A0A841U6P1-F1
#
_entry.id   AF-A0A841U6P1-F1
#
_cell.length_a   1.000
_cell.length_b   1.000
_cell.length_c   1.000
_cell.angle_alpha   90.00
_cell.angle_beta   90.00
_cell.angle_gamma   90.00
#
_symmetry.space_group_name_H-M   'P 1'
#
loop_
_entity.id
_entity.type
_entity.pdbx_description
1 polymer ?
#
loop_
_entity_poly.entity_id
_entity_poly.type
_entity_poly.pdbx_seq_one_letter_code
_entity_poly.pdbx_strand_id
1 'polypeptide(L)'
;MRYRLPWLGAILGLAVLLTSCGSESGGGGGGEQMSYKDVKSMVIDILGSSEAQEALQKASTAKYGASSLHMQALTPSDQEQVRIAVKNVLTSPDSDKIIMEIMTDPKFAGDFAKAISKENKSLQKELIKDPSYQKDLVSVMKGKDMQAVMFDAMKTTEYRTQMMSAVQEAIQNPIFKLEIMKLLQSVVKEELNPNKKSSQGGGGQGGQGGGGSGGGGEGGGDGGSGGEGGQ
;
A
#
# COMPACT_ATOMS: atom_id res chain seq x y z
N MET A 1 55.68 -37.62 -72.25
CA MET A 1 56.31 -37.79 -70.91
C MET A 1 57.24 -36.62 -70.65
N ARG A 2 56.84 -35.60 -69.86
CA ARG A 2 57.74 -34.54 -69.35
C ARG A 2 57.13 -33.49 -68.38
N TYR A 3 55.96 -33.73 -67.79
CA TYR A 3 55.29 -32.73 -66.92
C TYR A 3 54.82 -33.26 -65.55
N ARG A 4 55.29 -34.45 -65.12
CA ARG A 4 54.92 -35.05 -63.81
C ARG A 4 55.97 -34.83 -62.71
N LEU A 5 57.05 -34.10 -63.00
CA LEU A 5 58.16 -33.82 -62.07
C LEU A 5 58.09 -32.47 -61.31
N PRO A 6 57.37 -31.41 -61.76
CA PRO A 6 57.30 -30.16 -60.98
C PRO A 6 56.31 -30.23 -59.81
N TRP A 7 55.37 -31.18 -59.82
CA TRP A 7 54.30 -31.28 -58.81
C TRP A 7 54.78 -31.91 -57.49
N LEU A 8 55.77 -32.81 -57.55
CA LEU A 8 56.40 -33.42 -56.37
C LEU A 8 57.35 -32.44 -55.65
N GLY A 9 57.99 -31.52 -56.37
CA GLY A 9 58.83 -30.46 -55.79
C GLY A 9 58.04 -29.39 -55.04
N ALA A 10 56.84 -29.05 -55.53
CA ALA A 10 55.96 -28.06 -54.91
C ALA A 10 55.38 -28.51 -53.55
N ILE A 11 55.18 -29.82 -53.35
CA ILE A 11 54.68 -30.38 -52.09
C ILE A 11 55.81 -30.49 -51.04
N LEU A 12 57.04 -30.76 -51.45
CA LEU A 12 58.19 -30.82 -50.53
C LEU A 12 58.65 -29.43 -50.05
N GLY A 13 58.49 -28.39 -50.86
CA GLY A 13 58.79 -27.01 -50.48
C GLY A 13 57.83 -26.41 -49.46
N LEU A 14 56.57 -26.86 -49.44
CA LEU A 14 55.55 -26.37 -48.51
C LEU A 14 55.75 -26.93 -47.08
N ALA A 15 56.37 -28.10 -46.95
CA ALA A 15 56.68 -28.71 -45.65
C ALA A 15 57.84 -28.02 -44.91
N VAL A 16 58.76 -27.38 -45.63
CA VAL A 16 59.91 -26.67 -45.04
C VAL A 16 59.53 -25.28 -44.52
N LEU A 17 58.47 -24.67 -45.03
CA LEU A 17 58.01 -23.35 -44.58
C LEU A 17 57.18 -23.40 -43.28
N LEU A 18 56.69 -24.57 -42.86
CA LEU A 18 55.93 -24.73 -41.60
C LEU A 18 56.83 -25.03 -40.38
N THR A 19 58.13 -25.30 -40.56
CA THR A 19 59.08 -25.48 -39.45
C THR A 19 59.89 -24.22 -39.11
N SER A 20 59.58 -23.09 -39.75
CA SER A 20 60.26 -21.80 -39.51
C SER A 20 59.30 -20.74 -38.99
N CYS A 21 58.64 -21.04 -37.86
CA CYS A 21 58.20 -20.04 -36.90
C CYS A 21 58.64 -20.51 -35.51
N GLY A 22 59.97 -20.54 -35.33
CA GLY A 22 60.63 -20.60 -34.03
C GLY A 22 61.26 -19.24 -33.80
N SER A 23 60.47 -18.29 -33.30
CA SER A 23 60.95 -16.99 -32.85
C SER A 23 61.54 -17.13 -31.44
N GLU A 24 62.84 -16.88 -31.35
CA GLU A 24 63.47 -16.06 -30.32
C GLU A 24 62.94 -16.21 -28.88
N SER A 25 63.64 -17.00 -28.09
CA SER A 25 63.79 -16.71 -26.67
C SER A 25 65.27 -16.75 -26.33
N GLY A 26 65.90 -15.58 -26.49
CA GLY A 26 67.16 -15.28 -25.82
C GLY A 26 66.96 -15.30 -24.31
N GLY A 27 67.90 -15.93 -23.63
CA GLY A 27 68.43 -15.53 -22.32
C GLY A 27 67.46 -15.20 -21.18
N GLY A 28 67.39 -16.12 -20.21
CA GLY A 28 67.54 -15.76 -18.79
C GLY A 28 66.28 -15.49 -17.99
N GLY A 29 66.01 -16.38 -17.02
CA GLY A 29 65.34 -16.04 -15.76
C GLY A 29 63.95 -16.62 -15.52
N GLY A 30 63.90 -17.74 -14.78
CA GLY A 30 62.93 -18.07 -13.71
C GLY A 30 61.42 -17.89 -13.89
N GLY A 31 60.66 -18.98 -13.66
CA GLY A 31 59.45 -18.93 -12.83
C GLY A 31 58.10 -19.24 -13.49
N GLU A 32 57.54 -20.38 -13.09
CA GLU A 32 56.11 -20.70 -12.97
C GLU A 32 55.23 -20.90 -14.22
N GLN A 33 54.83 -22.17 -14.42
CA GLN A 33 53.59 -22.54 -15.10
C GLN A 33 52.42 -21.82 -14.41
N MET A 34 51.75 -20.89 -15.09
CA MET A 34 50.49 -20.32 -14.62
C MET A 34 49.53 -21.44 -14.20
N SER A 35 49.09 -21.42 -12.95
CA SER A 35 48.19 -22.43 -12.41
C SER A 35 46.81 -22.30 -13.04
N TYR A 36 46.11 -23.42 -13.25
CA TYR A 36 44.71 -23.42 -13.70
C TYR A 36 43.81 -22.55 -12.81
N LYS A 37 44.15 -22.41 -11.52
CA LYS A 37 43.48 -21.48 -10.60
C LYS A 37 43.62 -20.03 -11.03
N ASP A 38 44.79 -19.60 -11.48
CA ASP A 38 45.07 -18.22 -11.86
C ASP A 38 44.42 -17.87 -13.20
N VAL A 39 44.39 -18.82 -14.14
CA VAL A 39 43.64 -18.70 -15.39
C VAL A 39 42.13 -18.65 -15.11
N LYS A 40 41.64 -19.48 -14.18
CA LYS A 40 40.22 -19.49 -13.80
C LYS A 40 39.81 -18.18 -13.13
N SER A 41 40.60 -17.64 -12.19
CA SER A 41 40.30 -16.35 -11.57
C SER A 41 40.36 -15.22 -12.60
N MET A 42 41.32 -15.24 -13.51
CA MET A 42 41.38 -14.25 -14.60
C MET A 42 40.16 -14.33 -15.51
N VAL A 43 39.67 -15.53 -15.87
CA VAL A 43 38.44 -15.67 -16.65
C VAL A 43 37.20 -15.24 -15.86
N ILE A 44 37.14 -15.52 -14.56
CA ILE A 44 36.03 -15.06 -13.70
C ILE A 44 36.04 -13.53 -13.59
N ASP A 45 37.21 -12.91 -13.47
CA ASP A 45 37.34 -11.45 -13.43
C ASP A 45 37.01 -10.80 -14.78
N ILE A 46 37.37 -11.44 -15.90
CA ILE A 46 36.95 -11.00 -17.23
C ILE A 46 35.44 -11.12 -17.39
N LEU A 47 34.83 -12.23 -17.00
CA LEU A 47 33.37 -12.41 -17.09
C LEU A 47 32.60 -11.55 -16.08
N GLY A 48 33.21 -11.23 -14.95
CA GLY A 48 32.67 -10.38 -13.89
C GLY A 48 32.90 -8.89 -14.13
N SER A 49 33.80 -8.52 -15.04
CA SER A 49 34.05 -7.14 -15.44
C SER A 49 32.82 -6.51 -16.10
N SER A 50 32.61 -5.22 -15.82
CA SER A 50 31.55 -4.41 -16.42
C SER A 50 31.62 -4.39 -17.95
N GLU A 51 32.83 -4.49 -18.52
CA GLU A 51 33.02 -4.48 -19.97
C GLU A 51 32.53 -5.78 -20.61
N ALA A 52 32.67 -6.93 -19.95
CA ALA A 52 32.12 -8.19 -20.43
C ALA A 52 30.60 -8.24 -20.31
N GLN A 53 30.05 -7.67 -19.24
CA GLN A 53 28.60 -7.51 -19.10
C GLN A 53 28.03 -6.58 -20.18
N GLU A 54 28.71 -5.46 -20.47
CA GLU A 54 28.33 -4.53 -21.53
C GLU A 54 28.50 -5.15 -22.93
N ALA A 55 29.56 -5.92 -23.15
CA ALA A 55 29.77 -6.66 -24.40
C ALA A 55 28.70 -7.75 -24.61
N LEU A 56 28.31 -8.47 -23.55
CA LEU A 56 27.20 -9.44 -23.58
C LEU A 56 25.86 -8.75 -23.83
N GLN A 57 25.61 -7.59 -23.21
CA GLN A 57 24.41 -6.79 -23.44
C GLN A 57 24.36 -6.22 -24.86
N LYS A 58 25.50 -5.76 -25.40
CA LYS A 58 25.62 -5.30 -26.79
C LYS A 58 25.48 -6.45 -27.77
N ALA A 59 26.07 -7.62 -27.49
CA ALA A 59 25.93 -8.81 -28.32
C ALA A 59 24.49 -9.37 -28.30
N SER A 60 23.84 -9.39 -27.14
CA SER A 60 22.45 -9.82 -27.02
C SER A 60 21.50 -8.84 -27.72
N THR A 61 21.74 -7.53 -27.59
CA THR A 61 20.96 -6.50 -28.29
C THR A 61 21.22 -6.50 -29.80
N ALA A 62 22.47 -6.69 -30.24
CA ALA A 62 22.84 -6.73 -31.65
C ALA A 62 22.33 -7.97 -32.37
N LYS A 63 22.22 -9.11 -31.66
CA LYS A 63 21.75 -10.37 -32.24
C LYS A 63 20.24 -10.59 -32.07
N TYR A 64 19.62 -10.05 -31.03
CA TYR A 64 18.23 -10.37 -30.66
C TYR A 64 17.28 -9.18 -30.52
N GLY A 65 17.79 -7.93 -30.57
CA GLY A 65 16.96 -6.73 -30.48
C GLY A 65 16.23 -6.55 -29.13
N ALA A 66 15.85 -5.31 -28.82
CA ALA A 66 15.02 -5.04 -27.66
C ALA A 66 13.59 -5.55 -27.93
N SER A 67 13.27 -6.70 -27.35
CA SER A 67 11.91 -7.27 -27.23
C SER A 67 11.37 -8.11 -28.40
N SER A 68 10.78 -9.25 -28.01
CA SER A 68 10.00 -10.26 -28.76
C SER A 68 10.73 -11.37 -29.52
N LEU A 69 11.91 -11.16 -30.10
CA LEU A 69 12.52 -12.16 -31.02
C LEU A 69 13.28 -13.32 -30.33
N HIS A 70 13.40 -13.31 -29.00
CA HIS A 70 14.07 -14.42 -28.29
C HIS A 70 13.24 -15.70 -28.27
N MET A 71 11.90 -15.64 -28.39
CA MET A 71 11.07 -16.85 -28.47
C MET A 71 10.91 -17.38 -29.90
N GLN A 72 10.89 -16.53 -30.93
CA GLN A 72 10.78 -16.99 -32.32
C GLN A 72 12.05 -17.64 -32.87
N ALA A 73 13.22 -17.36 -32.28
CA ALA A 73 14.49 -17.99 -32.65
C ALA A 73 14.77 -19.32 -31.93
N LEU A 74 13.92 -19.71 -30.97
CA LEU A 74 14.01 -20.98 -30.25
C LEU A 74 13.45 -22.12 -31.10
N THR A 75 14.08 -23.29 -31.06
CA THR A 75 13.48 -24.46 -31.69
C THR A 75 12.16 -24.80 -31.00
N PRO A 76 11.19 -25.47 -31.67
CA PRO A 76 9.94 -25.89 -31.03
C PRO A 76 10.15 -26.70 -29.73
N SER A 77 11.26 -27.43 -29.64
CA SER A 77 11.67 -28.17 -28.43
C SER A 77 12.06 -27.23 -27.28
N ASP A 78 12.78 -26.15 -27.57
CA ASP A 78 13.21 -25.19 -26.54
C ASP A 78 12.04 -24.35 -26.03
N GLN A 79 11.07 -24.01 -26.91
CA GLN A 79 9.84 -23.34 -26.48
C GLN A 79 9.03 -24.20 -25.51
N GLU A 80 8.96 -25.52 -25.72
CA GLU A 80 8.28 -26.44 -24.82
C GLU A 80 8.99 -26.54 -23.47
N GLN A 81 10.32 -26.61 -23.46
CA GLN A 81 11.11 -26.58 -22.23
C GLN A 81 10.90 -25.27 -21.45
N VAL A 82 10.85 -24.12 -22.13
CA VAL A 82 10.55 -22.83 -21.51
C VAL A 82 9.13 -22.83 -20.90
N ARG A 83 8.13 -23.36 -21.60
CA ARG A 83 6.76 -23.46 -21.06
C ARG A 83 6.69 -24.35 -19.83
N ILE A 84 7.38 -25.49 -19.85
CA ILE A 84 7.45 -26.40 -18.69
C ILE A 84 8.14 -25.70 -17.52
N ALA A 85 9.24 -24.98 -17.77
CA ALA A 85 9.93 -24.21 -16.73
C ALA A 85 9.03 -23.12 -16.12
N VAL A 86 8.35 -22.33 -16.96
CA VAL A 86 7.41 -21.30 -16.50
C VAL A 86 6.26 -21.93 -15.72
N LYS A 87 5.68 -23.03 -16.22
CA LYS A 87 4.63 -23.76 -15.51
C LYS A 87 5.11 -24.22 -14.14
N ASN A 88 6.29 -24.84 -14.07
CA ASN A 88 6.86 -25.33 -12.82
C ASN A 88 7.10 -24.19 -11.83
N VAL A 89 7.59 -23.02 -12.30
CA VAL A 89 7.77 -21.84 -11.46
C VAL A 89 6.44 -21.26 -10.98
N LEU A 90 5.38 -21.29 -11.80
CA LEU A 90 4.05 -20.78 -11.44
C LEU A 90 3.20 -21.75 -10.60
N THR A 91 3.51 -23.05 -10.63
CA THR A 91 2.83 -24.08 -9.85
C THR A 91 3.68 -24.60 -8.69
N SER A 92 4.84 -23.99 -8.42
CA SER A 92 5.69 -24.38 -7.31
C SER A 92 5.10 -23.92 -5.97
N PRO A 93 5.44 -24.57 -4.85
CA PRO A 93 5.05 -24.09 -3.52
C PRO A 93 5.60 -22.68 -3.19
N ASP A 94 6.63 -22.22 -3.89
CA ASP A 94 7.25 -20.90 -3.68
C ASP A 94 6.67 -19.80 -4.59
N SER A 95 5.73 -20.12 -5.49
CA SER A 95 5.11 -19.16 -6.41
C SER A 95 4.46 -17.99 -5.69
N ASP A 96 3.83 -18.23 -4.54
CA ASP A 96 3.19 -17.18 -3.74
C ASP A 96 4.20 -16.12 -3.30
N LYS A 97 5.41 -16.53 -2.88
CA LYS A 97 6.47 -15.61 -2.44
C LYS A 97 6.97 -14.77 -3.61
N ILE A 98 7.18 -15.41 -4.75
CA ILE A 98 7.64 -14.75 -5.98
C ILE A 98 6.62 -13.72 -6.45
N ILE A 99 5.33 -14.08 -6.45
CA ILE A 99 4.25 -13.15 -6.83
C ILE A 99 4.16 -12.00 -5.82
N MET A 100 4.26 -12.27 -4.51
CA MET A 100 4.27 -11.22 -3.49
C MET A 100 5.44 -10.25 -3.69
N GLU A 101 6.65 -10.76 -3.96
CA GLU A 101 7.83 -9.95 -4.21
C GLU A 101 7.65 -9.08 -5.46
N ILE A 102 7.18 -9.64 -6.56
CA ILE A 102 6.94 -8.90 -7.81
C ILE A 102 5.83 -7.84 -7.63
N MET A 103 4.79 -8.13 -6.83
CA MET A 103 3.73 -7.17 -6.54
C MET A 103 4.20 -5.98 -5.68
N THR A 104 5.37 -6.05 -5.03
CA THR A 104 5.94 -4.90 -4.34
C THR A 104 6.56 -3.87 -5.30
N ASP A 105 6.88 -4.24 -6.54
CA ASP A 105 7.36 -3.30 -7.55
C ASP A 105 6.21 -2.40 -8.02
N PRO A 106 6.27 -1.07 -7.80
CA PRO A 106 5.20 -0.16 -8.19
C PRO A 106 4.95 -0.11 -9.70
N LYS A 107 5.95 -0.39 -10.55
CA LYS A 107 5.74 -0.45 -12.00
C LYS A 107 4.89 -1.65 -12.37
N PHE A 108 5.27 -2.83 -11.87
CA PHE A 108 4.51 -4.04 -12.08
C PHE A 108 3.11 -3.95 -11.48
N ALA A 109 2.99 -3.52 -10.22
CA ALA A 109 1.70 -3.35 -9.55
C ALA A 109 0.79 -2.35 -10.29
N GLY A 110 1.36 -1.27 -10.82
CA GLY A 110 0.62 -0.27 -11.60
C GLY A 110 0.08 -0.83 -12.91
N ASP A 111 0.89 -1.57 -13.67
CA ASP A 111 0.46 -2.15 -14.94
C ASP A 111 -0.46 -3.35 -14.74
N PHE A 112 -0.24 -4.16 -13.70
CA PHE A 112 -1.16 -5.20 -13.28
C PHE A 112 -2.52 -4.62 -12.88
N ALA A 113 -2.55 -3.58 -12.04
CA ALA A 113 -3.78 -2.90 -11.64
C ALA A 113 -4.55 -2.34 -12.84
N LYS A 114 -3.86 -1.76 -13.83
CA LYS A 114 -4.49 -1.31 -15.08
C LYS A 114 -5.11 -2.49 -15.86
N ALA A 115 -4.38 -3.60 -15.96
CA ALA A 115 -4.83 -4.78 -16.70
C ALA A 115 -6.08 -5.41 -16.08
N ILE A 116 -6.19 -5.43 -14.75
CA ILE A 116 -7.33 -6.04 -14.03
C ILE A 116 -8.43 -5.05 -13.66
N SER A 117 -8.25 -3.75 -13.92
CA SER A 117 -9.13 -2.68 -13.41
C SER A 117 -10.59 -2.88 -13.82
N LYS A 118 -10.82 -3.29 -15.07
CA LYS A 118 -12.17 -3.49 -15.62
C LYS A 118 -12.88 -4.66 -14.96
N GLU A 119 -12.20 -5.79 -14.85
CA GLU A 119 -12.70 -7.02 -14.25
C GLU A 119 -12.92 -6.81 -12.75
N ASN A 120 -11.98 -6.17 -12.06
CA ASN A 120 -12.10 -5.81 -10.64
C ASN A 120 -13.30 -4.89 -10.39
N LYS A 121 -13.57 -3.92 -11.28
CA LYS A 121 -14.77 -3.07 -11.20
C LYS A 121 -16.06 -3.87 -11.40
N SER A 122 -16.06 -4.87 -12.29
CA SER A 122 -17.22 -5.75 -12.47
C SER A 122 -17.44 -6.59 -11.21
N LEU A 123 -16.37 -7.21 -10.71
CA LEU A 123 -16.38 -8.02 -9.50
C LEU A 123 -16.93 -7.23 -8.31
N GLN A 124 -16.43 -6.01 -8.07
CA GLN A 124 -16.93 -5.17 -6.98
C GLN A 124 -18.42 -4.81 -7.14
N LYS A 125 -18.88 -4.53 -8.36
CA LYS A 125 -20.30 -4.26 -8.62
C LYS A 125 -21.19 -5.49 -8.40
N GLU A 126 -20.68 -6.68 -8.70
CA GLU A 126 -21.38 -7.94 -8.49
C GLU A 126 -21.39 -8.31 -7.01
N LEU A 127 -20.26 -8.17 -6.31
CA LEU A 127 -20.16 -8.36 -4.86
C LEU A 127 -21.11 -7.44 -4.10
N ILE A 128 -21.26 -6.17 -4.47
CA ILE A 128 -22.23 -5.26 -3.82
C ILE A 128 -23.68 -5.76 -3.94
N LYS A 129 -24.00 -6.58 -4.95
CA LYS A 129 -25.34 -7.18 -5.12
C LYS A 129 -25.48 -8.49 -4.34
N ASP A 130 -24.40 -9.07 -3.86
CA ASP A 130 -24.42 -10.32 -3.12
C ASP A 130 -24.91 -10.10 -1.67
N PRO A 131 -25.87 -10.91 -1.17
CA PRO A 131 -26.40 -10.75 0.18
C PRO A 131 -25.37 -10.93 1.30
N SER A 132 -24.36 -11.79 1.12
CA SER A 132 -23.33 -12.01 2.13
C SER A 132 -22.43 -10.79 2.23
N TYR A 133 -21.96 -10.28 1.09
CA TYR A 133 -21.12 -9.08 1.05
C TYR A 133 -21.87 -7.83 1.55
N GLN A 134 -23.17 -7.71 1.25
CA GLN A 134 -24.01 -6.64 1.82
C GLN A 134 -24.09 -6.70 3.33
N LYS A 135 -24.22 -7.90 3.91
CA LYS A 135 -24.26 -8.08 5.37
C LYS A 135 -22.95 -7.60 6.01
N ASP A 136 -21.81 -7.95 5.40
CA ASP A 136 -20.50 -7.53 5.87
C ASP A 136 -20.32 -6.01 5.73
N LEU A 137 -20.74 -5.42 4.61
CA LEU A 137 -20.75 -3.96 4.43
C LEU A 137 -21.61 -3.24 5.47
N VAL A 138 -22.81 -3.75 5.78
CA VAL A 138 -23.67 -3.19 6.82
C VAL A 138 -23.01 -3.30 8.20
N SER A 139 -22.28 -4.39 8.47
CA SER A 139 -21.51 -4.54 9.70
C SER A 139 -20.42 -3.48 9.81
N VAL A 140 -19.70 -3.20 8.71
CA VAL A 140 -18.71 -2.13 8.64
C VAL A 140 -19.35 -0.75 8.84
N MET A 141 -20.50 -0.48 8.20
CA MET A 141 -21.22 0.79 8.38
C MET A 141 -21.77 1.01 9.80
N LYS A 142 -22.01 -0.07 10.55
CA LYS A 142 -22.38 0.00 11.99
C LYS A 142 -21.19 0.19 12.92
N GLY A 143 -19.96 0.23 12.39
CA GLY A 143 -18.76 0.53 13.16
C GLY A 143 -18.81 1.92 13.78
N LYS A 144 -18.11 2.10 14.91
CA LYS A 144 -18.08 3.37 15.67
C LYS A 144 -17.62 4.56 14.82
N ASP A 145 -16.67 4.35 13.92
CA ASP A 145 -16.14 5.42 13.06
C ASP A 145 -17.19 5.93 12.07
N MET A 146 -17.93 5.02 11.44
CA MET A 146 -19.05 5.39 10.56
C MET A 146 -20.21 6.01 11.31
N GLN A 147 -20.45 5.56 12.55
CA GLN A 147 -21.42 6.21 13.43
C GLN A 147 -21.01 7.66 13.75
N ALA A 148 -19.72 7.93 13.97
CA ALA A 148 -19.21 9.29 14.19
C ALA A 148 -19.45 10.19 12.96
N VAL A 149 -19.11 9.69 11.76
CA VAL A 149 -19.37 10.41 10.50
C VAL A 149 -20.87 10.70 10.32
N MET A 150 -21.73 9.73 10.62
CA MET A 150 -23.18 9.90 10.56
C MET A 150 -23.68 10.95 11.58
N PHE A 151 -23.14 10.95 12.81
CA PHE A 151 -23.47 11.95 13.82
C PHE A 151 -23.03 13.36 13.43
N ASP A 152 -21.85 13.50 12.83
CA ASP A 152 -21.37 14.79 12.36
C ASP A 152 -22.18 15.28 11.16
N ALA A 153 -22.59 14.38 10.26
CA ALA A 153 -23.53 14.70 9.20
C ALA A 153 -24.86 15.24 9.75
N MET A 154 -25.39 14.70 10.85
CA MET A 154 -26.60 15.23 11.51
C MET A 154 -26.41 16.60 12.16
N LYS A 155 -25.17 17.05 12.42
CA LYS A 155 -24.91 18.39 12.99
C LYS A 155 -24.86 19.48 11.92
N THR A 156 -24.75 19.11 10.65
CA THR A 156 -24.70 20.04 9.51
C THR A 156 -25.92 20.96 9.45
N THR A 157 -25.73 22.15 8.89
CA THR A 157 -26.80 23.16 8.79
C THR A 157 -27.94 22.67 7.91
N GLU A 158 -27.63 21.91 6.87
CA GLU A 158 -28.58 21.31 5.94
C GLU A 158 -29.49 20.33 6.66
N TYR A 159 -28.92 19.43 7.46
CA TYR A 159 -29.70 18.49 8.26
C TYR A 159 -30.51 19.20 9.34
N ARG A 160 -29.94 20.21 10.02
CA ARG A 160 -30.67 21.02 11.01
C ARG A 160 -31.84 21.76 10.39
N THR A 161 -31.70 22.28 9.18
CA THR A 161 -32.77 22.97 8.46
C THR A 161 -33.91 22.00 8.14
N GLN A 162 -33.60 20.81 7.60
CA GLN A 162 -34.62 19.78 7.39
C GLN A 162 -35.27 19.32 8.70
N MET A 163 -34.49 19.16 9.76
CA MET A 163 -35.00 18.80 11.08
C MET A 163 -35.93 19.89 11.62
N MET A 164 -35.59 21.18 11.47
CA MET A 164 -36.47 22.29 11.86
C MET A 164 -37.77 22.29 11.07
N SER A 165 -37.73 22.02 9.77
CA SER A 165 -38.95 21.87 8.96
C SER A 165 -39.81 20.70 9.44
N ALA A 166 -39.21 19.53 9.68
CA ALA A 166 -39.92 18.37 10.21
C ALA A 166 -40.54 18.63 11.59
N VAL A 167 -39.83 19.37 12.46
CA VAL A 167 -40.35 19.80 13.77
C VAL A 167 -41.51 20.79 13.61
N GLN A 168 -41.41 21.74 12.67
CA GLN A 168 -42.50 22.67 12.39
C GLN A 168 -43.75 21.95 11.89
N GLU A 169 -43.59 20.99 10.99
CA GLU A 169 -44.69 20.14 10.50
C GLU A 169 -45.30 19.30 11.65
N ALA A 170 -44.46 18.71 12.49
CA ALA A 170 -44.91 17.95 13.66
C ALA A 170 -45.71 18.83 14.64
N ILE A 171 -45.26 20.06 14.92
CA ILE A 171 -46.00 21.01 15.76
C ILE A 171 -47.30 21.46 15.11
N GLN A 172 -47.36 21.50 13.78
CA GLN A 172 -48.59 21.82 13.07
C GLN A 172 -49.61 20.68 13.10
N ASN A 173 -49.18 19.44 13.40
CA ASN A 173 -50.05 18.29 13.51
C ASN A 173 -51.10 18.49 14.63
N PRO A 174 -52.41 18.33 14.33
CA PRO A 174 -53.49 18.54 15.30
C PRO A 174 -53.34 17.72 16.59
N ILE A 175 -52.84 16.48 16.52
CA ILE A 175 -52.63 15.63 17.69
C ILE A 175 -51.55 16.24 18.60
N PHE A 176 -50.44 16.67 18.01
CA PHE A 176 -49.35 17.29 18.75
C PHE A 176 -49.75 18.64 19.34
N LYS A 177 -50.52 19.47 18.60
CA LYS A 177 -51.09 20.72 19.14
C LYS A 177 -51.97 20.48 20.36
N LEU A 178 -52.82 19.46 20.31
CA LEU A 178 -53.70 19.12 21.42
C LEU A 178 -52.91 18.67 22.65
N GLU A 179 -51.82 17.92 22.46
CA GLU A 179 -50.93 17.54 23.57
C GLU A 179 -50.20 18.75 24.16
N ILE A 180 -49.65 19.64 23.32
CA ILE A 180 -49.06 20.91 23.78
C ILE A 180 -50.08 21.74 24.55
N MET A 181 -51.31 21.87 24.04
CA MET A 181 -52.38 22.61 24.72
C MET A 181 -52.77 21.98 26.06
N LYS A 182 -52.84 20.65 26.15
CA LYS A 182 -53.09 19.94 27.42
C LYS A 182 -51.95 20.17 28.43
N LEU A 183 -50.70 20.15 27.98
CA LEU A 183 -49.53 20.45 28.82
C LEU A 183 -49.54 21.90 29.31
N LEU A 184 -49.84 22.86 28.43
CA LEU A 184 -49.98 24.27 28.81
C LEU A 184 -51.10 24.45 29.85
N GLN A 185 -52.24 23.76 29.68
CA GLN A 185 -53.32 23.79 30.66
C GLN A 185 -52.93 23.16 32.00
N SER A 186 -52.11 22.11 32.03
CA SER A 186 -51.65 21.52 33.28
C SER A 186 -50.67 22.44 34.01
N VAL A 187 -49.69 23.02 33.31
CA VAL A 187 -48.72 23.97 33.88
C VAL A 187 -49.44 25.21 34.41
N VAL A 188 -50.40 25.76 33.66
CA VAL A 188 -51.20 26.91 34.12
C VAL A 188 -52.05 26.54 35.33
N LYS A 189 -52.65 25.35 35.41
CA LYS A 189 -53.37 24.88 36.61
C LYS A 189 -52.45 24.66 37.81
N GLU A 190 -51.19 24.35 37.59
CA GLU A 190 -50.19 24.14 38.65
C GLU A 190 -49.67 25.49 39.18
N GLU A 191 -49.37 26.44 38.30
CA GLU A 191 -48.98 27.83 38.64
C GLU A 191 -50.14 28.64 39.25
N LEU A 192 -51.37 28.48 38.76
CA LEU A 192 -52.57 29.14 39.31
C LEU A 192 -53.11 28.48 40.58
N ASN A 193 -52.53 27.37 41.04
CA ASN A 193 -52.81 26.77 42.35
C ASN A 193 -51.69 27.14 43.34
N PRO A 194 -51.77 28.28 44.04
CA PRO A 194 -50.84 28.63 45.11
C PRO A 194 -50.86 27.70 46.35
N ASN A 195 -51.62 26.59 46.33
CA ASN A 195 -51.86 25.73 47.49
C ASN A 195 -51.09 24.39 47.52
N LYS A 196 -49.87 24.34 46.96
CA LYS A 196 -48.90 23.28 47.31
C LYS A 196 -47.48 23.75 47.66
N LYS A 197 -47.32 25.01 48.08
CA LYS A 197 -46.07 25.49 48.72
C LYS A 197 -46.27 26.47 49.88
N SER A 198 -47.40 26.36 50.60
CA SER A 198 -47.71 27.18 51.77
C SER A 198 -48.28 26.37 52.94
N SER A 199 -47.73 25.17 53.20
CA SER A 199 -47.98 24.50 54.48
C SER A 199 -46.76 23.67 54.92
N GLN A 200 -45.70 24.36 55.33
CA GLN A 200 -44.85 23.85 56.40
C GLN A 200 -44.11 25.02 57.06
N GLY A 201 -44.83 25.69 57.96
CA GLY A 201 -44.28 26.71 58.84
C GLY A 201 -45.03 26.69 60.17
N GLY A 202 -44.39 26.13 61.20
CA GLY A 202 -44.54 26.61 62.58
C GLY A 202 -45.37 25.75 63.54
N GLY A 203 -44.69 24.88 64.28
CA GLY A 203 -45.11 24.40 65.60
C GLY A 203 -43.86 24.14 66.44
N GLY A 204 -43.49 25.10 67.28
CA GLY A 204 -42.23 25.11 68.03
C GLY A 204 -42.25 24.31 69.33
N GLN A 205 -41.08 23.78 69.68
CA GLN A 205 -40.60 23.43 71.02
C GLN A 205 -39.07 23.28 70.83
N GLY A 206 -38.20 24.17 71.30
CA GLY A 206 -38.01 24.63 72.67
C GLY A 206 -36.80 23.90 73.25
N GLY A 207 -35.64 24.57 73.34
CA GLY A 207 -34.59 24.21 74.30
C GLY A 207 -33.16 23.94 73.78
N GLN A 208 -32.34 25.01 73.80
CA GLN A 208 -31.13 25.13 74.64
C GLN A 208 -29.77 24.47 74.24
N GLY A 209 -28.76 25.35 74.10
CA GLY A 209 -27.33 25.10 74.32
C GLY A 209 -26.54 24.65 73.09
N GLY A 210 -25.41 25.22 72.67
CA GLY A 210 -24.52 26.24 73.22
C GLY A 210 -23.12 26.04 72.63
N GLY A 211 -22.44 27.14 72.24
CA GLY A 211 -21.00 27.23 71.88
C GLY A 211 -20.60 26.55 70.56
N GLY A 212 -19.70 27.06 69.72
CA GLY A 212 -18.75 28.17 69.79
C GLY A 212 -17.62 27.89 68.79
N SER A 213 -16.93 28.95 68.35
CA SER A 213 -15.71 28.98 67.52
C SER A 213 -15.88 28.72 66.01
N GLY A 214 -15.33 29.50 65.08
CA GLY A 214 -14.42 30.63 65.15
C GLY A 214 -13.61 30.74 63.85
N GLY A 215 -13.24 31.98 63.46
CA GLY A 215 -12.26 32.34 62.40
C GLY A 215 -12.78 32.23 60.96
N GLY A 216 -12.81 33.29 60.12
CA GLY A 216 -11.70 34.20 59.78
C GLY A 216 -10.78 33.49 58.79
N GLY A 217 -10.43 33.96 57.60
CA GLY A 217 -10.48 35.24 56.92
C GLY A 217 -9.47 35.15 55.76
N GLU A 218 -9.63 36.00 54.74
CA GLU A 218 -8.63 36.37 53.69
C GLU A 218 -8.13 35.24 52.76
N GLY A 219 -7.80 35.47 51.49
CA GLY A 219 -7.65 36.69 50.71
C GLY A 219 -6.78 36.39 49.47
N GLY A 220 -6.92 37.23 48.43
CA GLY A 220 -5.99 37.35 47.29
C GLY A 220 -6.26 36.36 46.14
N GLY A 221 -6.50 36.73 44.88
CA GLY A 221 -6.21 37.99 44.19
C GLY A 221 -4.88 37.90 43.44
N ASP A 222 -4.93 37.53 42.16
CA ASP A 222 -4.01 37.90 41.06
C ASP A 222 -4.72 37.45 39.75
N GLY A 223 -5.09 38.28 38.77
CA GLY A 223 -4.23 39.20 38.02
C GLY A 223 -3.31 38.35 37.13
N GLY A 224 -3.29 38.36 35.80
CA GLY A 224 -3.77 39.28 34.79
C GLY A 224 -2.72 39.28 33.65
N SER A 225 -3.18 39.45 32.41
CA SER A 225 -2.38 39.70 31.19
C SER A 225 -1.61 38.49 30.63
N GLY A 226 -1.62 38.14 29.34
CA GLY A 226 -1.65 38.90 28.09
C GLY A 226 -0.68 38.10 27.18
N GLY A 227 -1.02 37.68 25.96
CA GLY A 227 -1.19 38.51 24.78
C GLY A 227 -0.13 38.11 23.73
N GLU A 228 -0.61 37.84 22.51
CA GLU A 228 0.06 38.03 21.21
C GLU A 228 1.19 37.13 20.66
N GLY A 229 1.08 36.93 19.33
CA GLY A 229 2.16 36.63 18.37
C GLY A 229 2.35 35.14 18.09
N GLY A 230 2.26 34.61 16.87
CA GLY A 230 2.60 35.20 15.57
C GLY A 230 3.75 34.40 14.95
N GLN A 231 3.41 33.46 14.06
CA GLN A 231 4.18 32.96 12.92
C GLN A 231 3.35 31.92 12.16
#